data_AF-A0A7G9ZBR3-F1
#
_entry.id   AF-A0A7G9ZBR3-F1
#
_cell.length_a   1.000
_cell.length_b   1.000
_cell.length_c   1.000
_cell.angle_alpha   90.00
_cell.angle_beta   90.00
_cell.angle_gamma   90.00
#
_symmetry.space_group_name_H-M   'P 1'
#
loop_
_entity.id
_entity.type
_entity.pdbx_description
1 polymer ?
#
loop_
_entity_poly.entity_id
_entity_poly.type
_entity_poly.pdbx_seq_one_letter_code
_entity_poly.pdbx_strand_id
1 'polypeptide(L)'
;MIFIHPILTTVDDIVWGPFMMALLIGTGIYLTFRLRGVQARKFVYAFRLITKRKEEGRGDISPFRALMTSLSGTIGTGNIAGVATAISLGGPGALFWMWLTAIVGMATKFVGY
;
A
#
# COMPACT_ATOMS: atom_id res chain seq x y z
N MET A 1 -25.41 -28.30 0.00
CA MET A 1 -24.76 -27.24 -0.82
C MET A 1 -25.57 -25.93 -0.92
N ILE A 2 -26.85 -25.88 -0.50
CA ILE A 2 -27.74 -24.70 -0.71
C ILE A 2 -27.75 -23.72 0.49
N PHE A 3 -27.46 -24.17 1.72
CA PHE A 3 -27.52 -23.32 2.92
C PHE A 3 -26.22 -22.58 3.28
N ILE A 4 -25.07 -23.00 2.74
CA ILE A 4 -23.75 -22.44 3.11
C ILE A 4 -23.44 -21.19 2.27
N HIS A 5 -23.84 -21.17 0.99
CA HIS A 5 -23.69 -20.02 0.08
C HIS A 5 -24.28 -18.70 0.61
N PRO A 6 -25.53 -18.66 1.12
CA PRO A 6 -26.12 -17.40 1.62
C PRO A 6 -25.44 -16.88 2.89
N ILE A 7 -24.94 -17.78 3.76
CA ILE A 7 -24.19 -17.39 4.96
C ILE A 7 -22.83 -16.81 4.56
N LEU A 8 -22.12 -17.47 3.63
CA LEU A 8 -20.81 -17.02 3.15
C LEU A 8 -20.89 -15.65 2.46
N THR A 9 -21.90 -15.42 1.63
CA THR A 9 -22.10 -14.12 0.96
C THR A 9 -22.44 -13.00 1.95
N THR A 10 -23.27 -13.27 2.95
CA THR A 10 -23.57 -12.29 4.01
C THR A 10 -22.31 -11.91 4.80
N VAL A 11 -21.46 -12.89 5.13
CA VAL A 11 -20.19 -12.63 5.82
C VAL A 11 -19.23 -11.89 4.89
N ASP A 12 -19.17 -12.25 3.61
CA ASP A 12 -18.32 -11.58 2.62
C ASP A 12 -18.70 -10.09 2.48
N ASP A 13 -19.99 -9.79 2.36
CA ASP A 13 -20.50 -8.42 2.25
C ASP A 13 -20.25 -7.59 3.52
N ILE A 14 -20.32 -8.20 4.71
CA ILE A 14 -20.05 -7.51 5.97
C ILE A 14 -18.55 -7.26 6.13
N VAL A 15 -17.72 -8.28 5.88
CA VAL A 15 -16.28 -8.21 6.12
C VAL A 15 -15.59 -7.40 5.03
N TRP A 16 -15.88 -7.64 3.75
CA TRP A 16 -15.20 -7.01 2.62
C TRP A 16 -15.95 -5.82 2.03
N GLY A 17 -17.20 -5.59 2.44
CA GLY A 17 -17.99 -4.46 2.00
C GLY A 17 -17.69 -3.16 2.75
N PRO A 18 -18.70 -2.32 3.02
CA PRO A 18 -18.48 -0.94 3.47
C PRO A 18 -17.79 -0.82 4.83
N PHE A 19 -17.87 -1.85 5.68
CA PHE A 19 -17.23 -1.86 7.00
C PHE A 19 -15.70 -1.87 6.89
N MET A 20 -15.11 -2.75 6.08
CA MET A 20 -13.66 -2.77 5.90
C MET A 20 -13.15 -1.54 5.15
N MET A 21 -13.94 -0.99 4.23
CA MET A 21 -13.61 0.30 3.60
C MET A 21 -13.56 1.42 4.64
N ALA A 22 -14.55 1.50 5.54
CA ALA A 22 -14.57 2.46 6.62
C ALA A 22 -13.39 2.26 7.60
N LEU A 23 -13.03 1.02 7.91
CA LEU A 23 -11.92 0.70 8.81
C LEU A 23 -10.56 1.03 8.19
N LEU A 24 -10.36 0.76 6.90
CA LEU A 24 -9.17 1.14 6.14
C LEU A 24 -9.01 2.65 6.08
N ILE A 25 -10.05 3.37 5.67
CA ILE A 25 -10.04 4.84 5.62
C ILE A 25 -9.82 5.42 7.02
N GLY A 26 -10.56 4.93 8.01
CA GLY A 26 -10.47 5.39 9.40
C GLY A 26 -9.07 5.21 9.97
N THR A 27 -8.47 4.03 9.76
CA THR A 27 -7.08 3.75 10.20
C THR A 27 -6.08 4.62 9.46
N GLY A 28 -6.23 4.77 8.15
CA GLY A 28 -5.38 5.63 7.33
C GLY A 28 -5.41 7.09 7.77
N ILE A 29 -6.60 7.63 8.00
CA ILE A 29 -6.80 9.00 8.49
C ILE A 29 -6.24 9.14 9.91
N TYR A 30 -6.58 8.23 10.81
CA TYR A 30 -6.10 8.24 12.19
C TYR A 30 -4.57 8.24 12.28
N LEU A 31 -3.92 7.33 11.53
CA LEU A 31 -2.47 7.29 11.46
C LEU A 31 -1.91 8.56 10.81
N THR A 32 -2.51 9.07 9.72
CA THR A 32 -2.05 10.31 9.08
C THR A 32 -2.05 11.50 10.06
N PHE A 33 -3.10 11.65 10.86
CA PHE A 33 -3.18 12.68 11.89
C PHE A 33 -2.18 12.44 13.02
N ARG A 34 -2.11 11.22 13.57
CA ARG A 34 -1.18 10.86 14.65
C ARG A 34 0.28 11.10 14.25
N LEU A 35 0.63 10.73 13.02
CA LEU A 35 1.96 10.90 12.46
C LEU A 35 2.19 12.28 11.86
N ARG A 36 1.25 13.23 11.96
CA ARG A 36 1.39 14.59 11.40
C ARG A 36 1.84 14.58 9.94
N GLY A 37 1.27 13.69 9.12
CA GLY A 37 1.62 13.53 7.70
C GLY A 37 3.10 13.18 7.45
N VAL A 38 3.76 12.49 8.39
CA VAL A 38 5.16 12.08 8.25
C VAL A 38 5.38 11.22 7.00
N GLN A 39 4.41 10.39 6.59
CA GLN A 39 4.52 9.60 5.36
C GLN A 39 4.77 10.47 4.13
N ALA A 40 4.08 11.61 3.98
CA ALA A 40 4.28 12.52 2.85
C ALA A 40 5.65 13.23 2.94
N ARG A 41 6.01 13.73 4.13
CA ARG A 41 7.27 14.47 4.33
C ARG A 41 8.51 13.58 4.15
N LYS A 42 8.49 12.39 4.74
CA LYS A 42 9.59 11.42 4.66
C LYS A 42 9.68 10.77 3.29
N PHE A 43 8.56 10.54 2.60
CA PHE A 43 8.57 10.05 1.22
C PHE A 43 9.34 11.00 0.31
N VAL A 44 9.04 12.30 0.34
CA VAL A 44 9.74 13.32 -0.45
C VAL A 44 11.24 13.39 -0.07
N TYR A 45 11.55 13.34 1.23
CA TYR A 45 12.94 13.34 1.70
C TYR A 45 13.71 12.09 1.24
N ALA A 46 13.11 10.91 1.36
CA ALA A 46 13.71 9.65 0.92
C ALA A 46 13.93 9.62 -0.59
N PHE A 47 12.95 10.09 -1.38
CA PHE A 47 13.08 10.20 -2.83
C PHE A 47 14.25 11.12 -3.21
N ARG A 48 14.39 12.28 -2.55
CA ARG A 48 15.54 13.18 -2.74
C ARG A 48 16.87 12.55 -2.32
N LEU A 49 16.88 11.69 -1.30
CA LEU A 49 18.08 11.00 -0.84
C LEU A 49 18.55 9.93 -1.84
N ILE A 50 17.60 9.25 -2.49
CA ILE A 50 17.86 8.23 -3.49
C ILE A 50 18.34 8.85 -4.82
N THR A 51 17.83 10.04 -5.19
CA THR A 51 18.22 10.75 -6.42
C THR A 51 19.50 11.57 -6.28
N LYS A 52 19.89 11.95 -5.06
CA LYS A 52 21.20 12.57 -4.81
C LYS A 52 22.31 11.51 -4.95
N ARG A 53 23.22 11.70 -5.91
CA ARG A 53 24.55 11.08 -5.86
C ARG A 53 25.28 11.63 -4.63
N LYS A 54 25.33 10.88 -3.53
CA LYS A 54 26.27 11.19 -2.44
C LYS A 54 27.50 10.32 -2.59
N GLU A 55 28.64 10.99 -2.65
CA GLU A 55 29.98 10.43 -2.62
C GLU A 55 30.16 9.57 -1.36
N GLU A 56 30.74 8.39 -1.57
CA GLU A 56 31.50 7.56 -0.62
C GLU A 56 31.18 7.78 0.88
N GLY A 57 30.19 7.05 1.39
CA GLY A 57 29.93 6.95 2.82
C GLY A 57 29.62 5.51 3.22
N ARG A 58 30.48 4.95 4.10
CA ARG A 58 30.40 3.69 4.89
C ARG A 58 29.10 2.85 4.79
N GLY A 59 28.79 2.34 3.61
CA GLY A 59 27.69 1.39 3.40
C GLY A 59 27.96 0.58 2.14
N ASP A 60 27.87 -0.75 2.25
CA ASP A 60 28.26 -1.69 1.18
C ASP A 60 27.48 -1.52 -0.13
N ILE A 61 26.31 -0.86 -0.08
CA ILE A 61 25.45 -0.65 -1.24
C ILE A 61 24.85 0.76 -1.26
N SER A 62 24.65 1.32 -2.45
CA SER A 62 24.01 2.63 -2.60
C SER A 62 22.53 2.58 -2.16
N PRO A 63 21.97 3.68 -1.61
CA PRO A 63 20.55 3.75 -1.23
C PRO A 63 19.59 3.37 -2.38
N PHE A 64 19.96 3.70 -3.62
CA PHE A 64 19.22 3.30 -4.81
C PHE A 64 19.29 1.78 -5.06
N ARG A 65 20.46 1.16 -4.90
CA ARG A 65 20.60 -0.31 -5.05
C ARG A 65 19.83 -1.04 -3.95
N ALA A 66 19.91 -0.58 -2.70
CA ALA A 66 19.13 -1.14 -1.60
C ALA A 66 17.61 -1.07 -1.87
N LEU A 67 17.13 0.08 -2.38
CA LEU A 67 15.74 0.25 -2.81
C LEU A 67 15.39 -0.74 -3.92
N MET A 68 16.19 -0.82 -4.98
CA MET A 68 15.92 -1.71 -6.12
C MET A 68 15.89 -3.18 -5.72
N THR A 69 16.78 -3.63 -4.83
CA THR A 69 16.74 -4.98 -4.27
C THR A 69 15.43 -5.25 -3.55
N SER A 70 14.95 -4.30 -2.74
CA SER A 70 13.66 -4.46 -2.04
C SER A 70 12.44 -4.40 -2.97
N LEU A 71 12.49 -3.56 -4.01
CA LEU A 71 11.41 -3.43 -5.00
C LEU A 71 11.32 -4.67 -5.87
N SER A 72 12.46 -5.26 -6.27
CA SER A 72 12.51 -6.50 -7.04
C SER A 72 11.76 -7.64 -6.35
N GLY A 73 11.84 -7.73 -5.02
CA GLY A 73 11.10 -8.74 -4.25
C GLY A 73 9.59 -8.52 -4.14
N THR A 74 9.10 -7.33 -4.49
CA THR A 74 7.67 -6.97 -4.36
C THR A 74 6.98 -6.70 -5.68
N ILE A 75 7.72 -6.41 -6.76
CA ILE A 75 7.20 -6.20 -8.10
C ILE A 75 7.36 -7.49 -8.90
N GLY A 76 6.24 -8.11 -9.25
CA GLY A 76 6.21 -9.32 -10.09
C GLY A 76 5.04 -9.32 -11.05
N THR A 77 5.03 -10.30 -11.97
CA THR A 77 3.95 -10.52 -12.93
C THR A 77 2.58 -10.67 -12.26
N GLY A 78 2.54 -11.28 -11.06
CA GLY A 78 1.33 -11.43 -10.26
C GLY A 78 0.70 -10.09 -9.83
N ASN A 79 1.50 -9.09 -9.46
CA ASN A 79 0.97 -7.77 -9.10
C ASN A 79 0.40 -7.05 -10.32
N ILE A 80 1.05 -7.20 -11.48
CA ILE A 80 0.58 -6.58 -12.74
C ILE A 80 -0.74 -7.23 -13.17
N ALA A 81 -0.81 -8.56 -13.19
CA ALA A 81 -2.03 -9.30 -13.50
C ALA A 81 -3.15 -8.97 -12.50
N GLY A 82 -2.84 -8.90 -11.20
CA GLY A 82 -3.79 -8.54 -10.15
C GLY A 82 -4.37 -7.13 -10.33
N VAL A 83 -3.54 -6.14 -10.67
CA VAL A 83 -4.01 -4.78 -11.01
C VAL A 83 -4.89 -4.80 -12.24
N ALA A 84 -4.50 -5.52 -13.30
CA ALA A 84 -5.30 -5.63 -14.52
C ALA A 84 -6.67 -6.27 -14.25
N THR A 85 -6.72 -7.35 -13.48
CA THR A 85 -7.96 -8.02 -13.06
C THR A 85 -8.82 -7.10 -12.18
N ALA A 86 -8.22 -6.39 -11.22
CA ALA A 86 -8.95 -5.47 -10.35
C ALA A 86 -9.61 -4.33 -11.13
N ILE A 87 -8.92 -3.76 -12.11
CA ILE A 87 -9.48 -2.71 -12.99
C ILE A 87 -10.53 -3.29 -13.95
N SER A 88 -10.30 -4.49 -14.48
CA SER A 88 -11.22 -5.13 -15.42
C SER A 88 -12.55 -5.50 -14.74
N LEU A 89 -12.50 -5.97 -13.49
CA LEU A 89 -13.68 -6.38 -12.73
C LEU A 89 -14.33 -5.22 -11.96
N GLY A 90 -13.53 -4.35 -11.34
CA GLY A 90 -14.00 -3.23 -10.50
C GLY A 90 -14.14 -1.90 -11.24
N GLY A 91 -13.79 -1.85 -12.53
CA GLY A 91 -13.78 -0.64 -13.33
C GLY A 91 -12.67 0.35 -12.94
N PRO A 92 -12.69 1.57 -13.50
CA PRO A 92 -11.66 2.58 -13.25
C PRO A 92 -11.57 3.03 -11.78
N GLY A 93 -12.66 2.85 -11.01
CA GLY A 93 -12.68 3.16 -9.57
C GLY A 93 -11.72 2.31 -8.73
N ALA A 94 -11.31 1.13 -9.21
CA ALA A 94 -10.35 0.27 -8.52
C ALA A 94 -9.00 0.97 -8.29
N LEU A 95 -8.54 1.79 -9.23
CA LEU A 95 -7.28 2.54 -9.11
C LEU A 95 -7.28 3.51 -7.91
N PHE A 96 -8.42 4.19 -7.69
CA PHE A 96 -8.57 5.09 -6.55
C PHE A 96 -8.37 4.34 -5.22
N TRP A 97 -9.00 3.17 -5.10
CA TRP A 97 -8.88 2.31 -3.92
C TRP A 97 -7.47 1.74 -3.75
N MET A 98 -6.78 1.42 -4.84
CA MET A 98 -5.38 0.98 -4.79
C MET A 98 -4.44 2.08 -4.27
N TRP A 99 -4.62 3.33 -4.69
CA TRP A 99 -3.83 4.43 -4.16
C TRP A 99 -4.15 4.72 -2.70
N LEU A 100 -5.44 4.68 -2.32
CA LEU A 100 -5.85 4.89 -0.94
C LEU A 100 -5.23 3.84 -0.01
N THR A 101 -5.31 2.56 -0.37
CA THR A 101 -4.70 1.47 0.41
C THR A 101 -3.17 1.57 0.44
N ALA A 102 -2.52 2.02 -0.63
CA ALA A 102 -1.08 2.30 -0.62
C ALA A 102 -0.70 3.42 0.36
N ILE A 103 -1.50 4.49 0.45
CA ILE A 103 -1.28 5.58 1.42
C ILE A 103 -1.41 5.08 2.86
N VAL A 104 -2.45 4.30 3.15
CA VAL A 104 -2.63 3.68 4.47
C VAL A 104 -1.46 2.74 4.80
N GLY A 105 -1.05 1.90 3.84
CA GLY A 105 0.06 0.97 4.00
C GLY A 105 1.39 1.67 4.30
N MET A 106 1.67 2.82 3.68
CA MET A 106 2.85 3.63 3.99
C MET A 106 2.84 4.13 5.44
N ALA A 107 1.69 4.56 5.96
CA ALA A 107 1.57 5.01 7.33
C ALA A 107 1.76 3.86 8.33
N THR A 108 1.16 2.69 8.07
CA THR A 108 1.29 1.51 8.93
C THR A 108 2.72 0.97 8.95
N LYS A 109 3.39 0.89 7.79
CA LYS A 109 4.78 0.44 7.72
C LYS A 109 5.71 1.37 8.51
N PHE A 110 5.43 2.68 8.54
CA PHE A 110 6.24 3.63 9.31
C PHE A 110 6.07 3.47 10.83
N VAL A 111 4.90 3.07 11.31
CA VAL A 111 4.67 2.82 12.76
C VAL A 111 5.30 1.51 13.23
N GLY A 112 5.49 0.55 12.32
CA GLY A 112 6.13 -0.73 12.62
C GLY A 112 7.65 -0.68 12.85
N TYR A 113 8.26 0.50 12.77
CA TYR A 113 9.67 0.78 13.10
C TYR A 113 9.75 1.77 14.26
#